data_AF-A0A1E3B6E2-F1
#
_entry.id   AF-A0A1E3B6E2-F1
#
_cell.length_a   1.000
_cell.length_b   1.000
_cell.length_c   1.000
_cell.angle_alpha   90.00
_cell.angle_beta   90.00
_cell.angle_gamma   90.00
#
_symmetry.space_group_name_H-M   'P 1'
#
loop_
_entity.id
_entity.type
_entity.pdbx_description
1 polymer ?
#
loop_
_entity_poly.entity_id
_entity_poly.type
_entity_poly.pdbx_seq_one_letter_code
_entity_poly.pdbx_strand_id
1 'polypeptide(L)'
;MNFLTGNDIFTLYTPIGNGTGLQDFYAIYPMSYCGGFLGNGMNMSGCSGYDVLFTFNATQVLLEDSGNNTSLEELGWPTAISDDFEAFSATKQSMGVFYCIAAGIAAVALGFVSLSVASVIATVIALQFINLVNSHGRESRVTAEYGQQFLGMTWAATGLLLAGSIANLVFVLLDRRPEPGYVQPIEHDEHDGPDETHEPKGMED
;
A
#
# COMPACT_ATOMS: atom_id res chain seq x y z
N MET A 1 -10.16 7.79 -20.24
CA MET A 1 -10.98 7.07 -19.24
C MET A 1 -10.12 6.98 -17.99
N ASN A 2 -10.38 7.83 -17.01
CA ASN A 2 -9.59 7.93 -15.79
C ASN A 2 -9.91 6.71 -14.93
N PHE A 3 -9.05 5.68 -15.00
CA PHE A 3 -9.19 4.44 -14.22
C PHE A 3 -9.19 4.69 -12.70
N LEU A 4 -8.74 5.87 -12.26
CA LEU A 4 -8.69 6.32 -10.87
C LEU A 4 -10.05 6.81 -10.34
N THR A 5 -10.91 7.37 -11.20
CA THR A 5 -12.22 7.86 -10.76
C THR A 5 -13.19 6.68 -10.64
N GLY A 6 -13.29 6.11 -9.43
CA GLY A 6 -14.27 5.06 -9.09
C GLY A 6 -13.69 3.74 -8.56
N ASN A 7 -12.38 3.64 -8.38
CA ASN A 7 -11.73 2.51 -7.69
C ASN A 7 -11.00 2.92 -6.41
N ASP A 8 -11.34 4.10 -5.89
CA ASP A 8 -11.00 4.53 -4.54
C ASP A 8 -11.72 3.69 -3.49
N ILE A 9 -11.10 3.52 -2.32
CA ILE A 9 -11.74 2.87 -1.17
C ILE A 9 -12.91 3.74 -0.70
N PHE A 10 -12.68 5.05 -0.63
CA PHE A 10 -13.67 6.08 -0.37
C PHE A 10 -13.11 7.44 -0.77
N THR A 11 -14.03 8.37 -1.01
CA THR A 11 -13.73 9.78 -1.29
C THR A 11 -14.26 10.64 -0.15
N LEU A 12 -13.39 11.49 0.39
CA LEU A 12 -13.74 12.53 1.36
C LEU A 12 -14.03 13.82 0.62
N TYR A 13 -15.14 14.46 0.99
CA TYR A 13 -15.48 15.79 0.53
C TYR A 13 -15.29 16.77 1.69
N THR A 14 -14.51 17.82 1.45
CA THR A 14 -14.19 18.84 2.45
C THR A 14 -15.02 20.09 2.15
N PRO A 15 -15.88 20.54 3.08
CA PRO A 15 -16.71 21.73 2.85
C PRO A 15 -15.88 23.02 2.76
N ILE A 16 -14.63 22.96 3.22
CA ILE A 16 -13.70 24.10 3.34
C ILE A 16 -13.12 24.47 1.96
N GLY A 17 -13.07 23.55 0.98
CA GLY A 17 -12.46 23.79 -0.33
C GLY A 17 -13.23 24.80 -1.21
N ASN A 18 -14.53 25.00 -0.96
CA ASN A 18 -15.40 25.79 -1.83
C ASN A 18 -15.11 27.30 -1.72
N GLY A 19 -14.15 27.78 -2.51
CA GLY A 19 -13.80 29.19 -2.65
C GLY A 19 -12.60 29.67 -1.83
N THR A 20 -11.93 28.79 -1.08
CA THR A 20 -10.73 29.09 -0.27
C THR A 20 -9.40 28.81 -0.98
N GLY A 21 -9.45 28.13 -2.14
CA GLY A 21 -8.27 27.67 -2.87
C GLY A 21 -7.71 26.32 -2.40
N LEU A 22 -8.34 25.72 -1.39
CA LEU A 22 -8.03 24.38 -0.86
C LEU A 22 -8.75 23.29 -1.66
N GLN A 23 -8.19 22.09 -1.65
CA GLN A 23 -8.78 20.95 -2.37
C GLN A 23 -10.18 20.60 -1.80
N ASP A 24 -11.16 20.40 -2.70
CA ASP A 24 -12.57 20.11 -2.38
C ASP A 24 -12.84 18.63 -2.07
N PHE A 25 -12.01 17.75 -2.60
CA PHE A 25 -12.13 16.33 -2.36
C PHE A 25 -10.77 15.64 -2.30
N TYR A 26 -10.73 14.54 -1.54
CA TYR A 26 -9.61 13.62 -1.45
C TYR A 26 -10.11 12.20 -1.69
N ALA A 27 -9.60 11.53 -2.72
CA ALA A 27 -9.86 10.12 -3.03
C ALA A 27 -8.74 9.25 -2.43
N ILE A 28 -9.11 8.26 -1.61
CA ILE A 28 -8.16 7.43 -0.87
C ILE A 28 -8.06 6.06 -1.55
N TYR A 29 -6.84 5.65 -1.87
CA TYR A 29 -6.51 4.34 -2.42
C TYR A 29 -5.74 3.51 -1.37
N PRO A 30 -5.55 2.20 -1.60
CA PRO A 30 -4.83 1.34 -0.66
C PRO A 30 -3.40 1.80 -0.34
N MET A 31 -2.73 2.53 -1.25
CA MET A 31 -1.32 2.94 -1.11
C MET A 31 -1.07 4.42 -1.42
N SER A 32 -2.10 5.20 -1.70
CA SER A 32 -1.95 6.61 -2.07
C SER A 32 -3.24 7.36 -1.84
N TYR A 33 -3.18 8.67 -1.90
CA TYR A 33 -4.38 9.50 -1.99
C TYR A 33 -4.16 10.53 -3.09
N CYS A 34 -5.27 11.00 -3.65
CA CYS A 34 -5.23 12.08 -4.61
C CYS A 34 -6.30 13.09 -4.25
N GLY A 35 -6.00 14.37 -4.41
CA GLY A 35 -6.98 15.40 -4.19
C GLY A 35 -7.21 16.27 -5.42
N GLY A 36 -8.26 17.06 -5.34
CA GLY A 36 -8.77 17.80 -6.49
C GLY A 36 -9.87 18.79 -6.13
N PHE A 37 -10.37 19.46 -7.17
CA PHE A 37 -11.38 20.50 -7.07
C PHE A 37 -12.69 20.05 -7.75
N LEU A 38 -13.80 20.46 -7.15
CA LEU A 38 -15.16 20.12 -7.59
C LEU A 38 -15.73 21.30 -8.41
N GLY A 39 -15.32 21.37 -9.68
CA GLY A 39 -15.82 22.37 -10.64
C GLY A 39 -17.05 21.87 -11.42
N ASN A 40 -16.99 21.95 -12.76
CA ASN A 40 -17.98 21.33 -13.67
C ASN A 40 -17.86 19.78 -13.74
N GLY A 41 -17.21 19.17 -12.75
CA GLY A 41 -16.79 17.79 -12.68
C GLY A 41 -15.64 17.64 -11.68
N MET A 42 -15.30 16.40 -11.32
CA MET A 42 -14.14 16.11 -10.47
C MET A 42 -12.86 16.33 -11.26
N ASN A 43 -12.04 17.30 -10.86
CA ASN A 43 -10.75 17.58 -11.50
C ASN A 43 -9.61 17.35 -10.50
N MET A 44 -8.80 16.33 -10.77
CA MET A 44 -7.69 15.93 -9.91
C MET A 44 -6.52 16.92 -10.06
N SER A 45 -6.03 17.51 -8.97
CA SER A 45 -4.90 18.45 -8.99
C SER A 45 -3.57 17.75 -8.77
N GLY A 46 -3.54 16.69 -7.95
CA GLY A 46 -2.31 15.96 -7.67
C GLY A 46 -2.56 14.71 -6.82
N CYS A 47 -1.61 13.79 -6.89
CA CYS A 47 -1.59 12.58 -6.06
C CYS A 47 -0.36 12.58 -5.15
N SER A 48 -0.52 12.00 -3.97
CA SER A 48 0.60 11.66 -3.10
C SER A 48 1.51 10.63 -3.77
N GLY A 49 2.72 10.49 -3.23
CA GLY A 49 3.58 9.34 -3.55
C GLY A 49 2.85 8.02 -3.25
N TYR A 50 3.22 6.98 -3.98
CA TYR A 50 2.84 5.62 -3.64
C TYR A 50 3.60 5.22 -2.38
N ASP A 51 2.89 4.78 -1.36
CA ASP A 51 3.50 4.35 -0.10
C ASP A 51 2.72 3.16 0.47
N VAL A 52 3.46 2.08 0.74
CA VAL A 52 2.89 0.76 1.02
C VAL A 52 2.32 0.68 2.44
N LEU A 53 2.78 1.59 3.32
CA LEU A 53 2.42 1.63 4.74
C LEU A 53 2.02 3.04 5.16
N PHE A 54 1.23 3.75 4.33
CA PHE A 54 0.85 5.12 4.64
C PHE A 54 -0.24 5.21 5.72
N THR A 55 0.02 6.07 6.70
CA THR A 55 -0.98 6.55 7.65
C THR A 55 -1.48 7.88 7.14
N PHE A 56 -2.60 7.89 6.41
CA PHE A 56 -3.23 9.16 6.02
C PHE A 56 -3.71 9.90 7.24
N ASN A 57 -3.14 11.07 7.48
CA ASN A 57 -3.60 11.98 8.50
C ASN A 57 -4.25 13.20 7.83
N ALA A 58 -5.58 13.23 7.81
CA ALA A 58 -6.35 14.30 7.16
C ALA A 58 -6.03 15.69 7.76
N THR A 59 -5.79 15.72 9.07
CA THR A 59 -5.47 16.89 9.86
C THR A 59 -4.18 17.56 9.38
N GLN A 60 -3.12 16.78 9.14
CA GLN A 60 -1.84 17.29 8.68
C GLN A 60 -1.87 17.81 7.24
N VAL A 61 -2.54 17.09 6.33
CA VAL A 61 -2.66 17.50 4.93
C VAL A 61 -3.43 18.82 4.82
N LEU A 62 -4.48 18.99 5.60
CA LEU A 62 -5.31 20.20 5.58
C LEU A 62 -4.60 21.41 6.22
N LEU A 63 -3.77 21.20 7.24
CA LEU A 63 -2.92 22.25 7.81
C LEU A 63 -1.82 22.72 6.85
N GLU A 64 -1.24 21.79 6.11
CA GLU A 64 -0.22 22.11 5.11
C GLU A 64 -0.83 22.94 3.98
N ASP A 65 -2.00 22.54 3.49
CA ASP A 65 -2.74 23.26 2.44
C ASP A 65 -3.25 24.63 2.93
N SER A 66 -3.61 24.77 4.21
CA SER A 66 -4.02 26.06 4.81
C SER A 66 -2.86 27.05 5.03
N GLY A 67 -1.61 26.62 4.82
CA GLY A 67 -0.43 27.45 4.96
C GLY A 67 0.09 27.55 6.41
N ASN A 68 -0.21 26.57 7.26
CA ASN A 68 0.33 26.41 8.62
C ASN A 68 0.15 27.64 9.53
N ASN A 69 -0.81 28.51 9.23
CA ASN A 69 -0.99 29.82 9.85
C ASN A 69 -2.28 29.93 10.69
N THR A 70 -3.14 28.91 10.65
CA THR A 70 -4.45 28.85 11.30
C THR A 70 -4.66 27.48 11.91
N SER A 71 -5.28 27.42 13.10
CA SER A 71 -5.63 26.15 13.75
C SER A 71 -6.83 25.51 13.03
N LEU A 72 -6.81 24.20 12.79
CA LEU A 72 -7.92 23.44 12.18
C LEU A 72 -9.28 23.64 12.86
N GLU A 73 -9.24 23.91 14.16
CA GLU A 73 -10.42 24.19 14.97
C GLU A 73 -11.12 25.48 14.50
N GLU A 74 -10.36 26.47 14.02
CA GLU A 74 -10.90 27.71 13.43
C GLU A 74 -11.51 27.47 12.04
N LEU A 75 -11.03 26.46 11.32
CA LEU A 75 -11.61 26.00 10.05
C LEU A 75 -12.86 25.12 10.25
N GLY A 76 -13.25 24.87 11.51
CA GLY A 76 -14.41 24.06 11.86
C GLY A 76 -14.20 22.55 11.65
N TRP A 77 -12.95 22.08 11.58
CA TRP A 77 -12.65 20.66 11.42
C TRP A 77 -12.90 19.90 12.74
N PRO A 78 -13.77 18.87 12.76
CA PRO A 78 -14.13 18.19 14.00
C PRO A 78 -13.10 17.12 14.40
N THR A 79 -12.75 17.10 15.69
CA THR A 79 -11.79 16.13 16.27
C THR A 79 -12.29 14.67 16.24
N ALA A 80 -13.61 14.46 16.29
CA ALA A 80 -14.18 13.11 16.17
C ALA A 80 -13.81 12.42 14.84
N ILE A 81 -13.66 13.19 13.75
CA ILE A 81 -13.31 12.65 12.43
C ILE A 81 -11.81 12.31 12.36
N SER A 82 -10.95 13.08 13.03
CA SER A 82 -9.52 12.77 13.07
C SER A 82 -9.22 11.47 13.81
N ASP A 83 -9.93 11.21 14.91
CA ASP A 83 -9.74 10.00 15.71
C ASP A 83 -10.12 8.73 14.92
N ASP A 84 -11.21 8.79 14.15
CA ASP A 84 -11.63 7.70 13.27
C ASP A 84 -10.61 7.44 12.15
N PHE A 85 -9.96 8.48 11.62
CA PHE A 85 -8.89 8.32 10.64
C PHE A 85 -7.61 7.72 11.21
N GLU A 86 -7.30 8.00 12.47
CA GLU A 86 -6.20 7.37 13.17
C GLU A 86 -6.43 5.86 13.29
N ALA A 87 -7.63 5.42 13.69
CA ALA A 87 -7.99 4.00 13.74
C ALA A 87 -7.98 3.34 12.34
N PHE A 88 -8.47 4.07 11.34
CA PHE A 88 -8.51 3.61 9.95
C PHE A 88 -7.11 3.47 9.33
N SER A 89 -6.14 4.27 9.78
CA SER A 89 -4.76 4.20 9.29
C SER A 89 -4.12 2.83 9.49
N ALA A 90 -4.33 2.21 10.66
CA ALA A 90 -3.86 0.86 10.96
C ALA A 90 -4.49 -0.20 10.05
N THR A 91 -5.75 0.00 9.69
CA THR A 91 -6.48 -0.87 8.76
C THR A 91 -5.87 -0.82 7.36
N LYS A 92 -5.56 0.38 6.86
CA LYS A 92 -4.95 0.55 5.54
C LYS A 92 -3.54 -0.04 5.43
N GLN A 93 -2.72 0.15 6.46
CA GLN A 93 -1.40 -0.47 6.52
C GLN A 93 -1.51 -2.00 6.33
N SER A 94 -2.49 -2.61 6.99
CA SER A 94 -2.75 -4.04 6.86
C SER A 94 -3.21 -4.44 5.45
N MET A 95 -4.16 -3.69 4.87
CA MET A 95 -4.65 -3.93 3.50
C MET A 95 -3.52 -3.85 2.47
N GLY A 96 -2.61 -2.88 2.61
CA GLY A 96 -1.46 -2.75 1.72
C GLY A 96 -0.54 -3.97 1.77
N VAL A 97 -0.19 -4.43 2.97
CA VAL A 97 0.64 -5.63 3.17
C VAL A 97 -0.02 -6.87 2.55
N PHE A 98 -1.32 -7.08 2.81
CA PHE A 98 -2.04 -8.21 2.23
C PHE A 98 -2.11 -8.15 0.71
N TYR A 99 -2.31 -6.96 0.13
CA TYR A 99 -2.30 -6.77 -1.32
C TYR A 99 -0.94 -7.16 -1.94
N CYS A 100 0.16 -6.73 -1.34
CA CYS A 100 1.51 -7.08 -1.81
C CYS A 100 1.81 -8.58 -1.68
N ILE A 101 1.40 -9.20 -0.57
CA ILE A 101 1.53 -10.66 -0.38
C ILE A 101 0.71 -11.41 -1.43
N ALA A 102 -0.54 -11.00 -1.66
CA ALA A 102 -1.41 -11.62 -2.65
C ALA A 102 -0.83 -11.50 -4.08
N ALA A 103 -0.32 -10.33 -4.45
CA ALA A 103 0.33 -10.11 -5.74
C ALA A 103 1.58 -10.98 -5.91
N GLY A 104 2.41 -11.10 -4.86
CA GLY A 104 3.58 -11.97 -4.86
C GLY A 104 3.22 -13.46 -5.03
N ILE A 105 2.23 -13.94 -4.26
CA ILE A 105 1.75 -15.33 -4.35
C ILE A 105 1.17 -15.61 -5.74
N ALA A 106 0.38 -14.69 -6.30
CA ALA A 106 -0.20 -14.85 -7.64
C ALA A 106 0.88 -14.98 -8.72
N ALA A 107 1.91 -14.13 -8.68
CA ALA A 107 3.02 -14.19 -9.63
C ALA A 107 3.80 -15.51 -9.54
N VAL A 108 4.08 -15.99 -8.33
CA VAL A 108 4.78 -17.27 -8.11
C VAL A 108 3.92 -18.44 -8.58
N ALA A 109 2.62 -18.45 -8.28
CA ALA A 109 1.70 -19.50 -8.69
C ALA A 109 1.61 -19.60 -10.23
N LEU A 110 1.48 -18.47 -10.92
CA LEU A 110 1.47 -18.42 -12.40
C LEU A 110 2.81 -18.89 -12.99
N GLY A 111 3.93 -18.47 -12.40
CA GLY A 111 5.25 -18.95 -12.77
C GLY A 111 5.38 -20.47 -12.62
N PHE A 112 4.93 -21.02 -11.51
CA PHE A 112 4.97 -22.46 -11.25
C PHE A 112 4.09 -23.26 -12.22
N VAL A 113 2.87 -22.79 -12.49
CA VAL A 113 1.95 -23.45 -13.45
C VAL A 113 2.54 -23.44 -14.86
N SER A 114 3.07 -22.31 -15.32
CA SER A 114 3.69 -22.23 -16.65
C SER A 114 4.93 -23.13 -16.79
N LEU A 115 5.83 -23.11 -15.80
CA LEU A 115 7.03 -23.95 -15.80
C LEU A 115 6.69 -25.45 -15.72
N SER A 116 5.71 -25.82 -14.89
CA SER A 116 5.29 -27.22 -14.77
C SER A 116 4.69 -27.75 -16.07
N VAL A 117 3.81 -26.99 -16.71
CA VAL A 117 3.24 -27.37 -18.03
C VAL A 117 4.34 -27.51 -19.08
N ALA A 118 5.25 -26.54 -19.16
CA ALA A 118 6.37 -26.61 -20.10
C ALA A 118 7.27 -27.83 -19.84
N SER A 119 7.54 -28.14 -18.57
CA SER A 119 8.35 -29.30 -18.16
C SER A 119 7.70 -30.61 -18.60
N VAL A 120 6.40 -30.81 -18.35
CA VAL A 120 5.69 -32.04 -18.78
C VAL A 120 5.77 -32.23 -20.29
N ILE A 121 5.53 -31.17 -21.07
CA ILE A 121 5.60 -31.23 -22.54
C ILE A 121 7.01 -31.60 -23.00
N ALA A 122 8.03 -30.95 -22.45
CA ALA A 122 9.42 -31.23 -22.80
C ALA A 122 9.80 -32.68 -22.46
N THR A 123 9.36 -33.19 -21.30
CA THR A 123 9.58 -34.59 -20.91
C THR A 123 8.93 -35.55 -21.90
N VAL A 124 7.67 -35.32 -22.31
CA VAL A 124 6.98 -36.19 -23.27
C VAL A 124 7.72 -36.23 -24.62
N ILE A 125 8.15 -35.08 -25.12
CA ILE A 125 8.90 -35.00 -26.39
C ILE A 125 10.24 -35.75 -26.28
N ALA A 126 10.98 -35.55 -25.19
CA ALA A 126 12.26 -36.23 -24.97
C ALA A 126 12.08 -37.75 -24.89
N LEU A 127 11.05 -38.24 -24.19
CA LEU A 127 10.76 -39.67 -24.09
C LEU A 127 10.41 -40.28 -25.45
N GLN A 128 9.58 -39.61 -26.25
CA GLN A 128 9.25 -40.09 -27.58
C GLN A 128 10.47 -40.15 -28.50
N PHE A 129 11.31 -39.10 -28.44
CA PHE A 129 12.54 -39.05 -29.22
C PHE A 129 13.50 -40.19 -28.86
N ILE A 130 13.70 -40.45 -27.56
CA ILE A 130 14.57 -41.54 -27.09
C ILE A 130 14.02 -42.90 -27.49
N ASN A 131 12.71 -43.13 -27.37
CA ASN A 131 12.08 -44.37 -27.81
C ASN A 131 12.23 -44.59 -29.32
N LEU A 132 12.07 -43.54 -30.13
CA LEU A 132 12.23 -43.61 -31.58
C LEU A 132 13.68 -43.93 -31.98
N VAL A 133 14.65 -43.28 -31.33
CA VAL A 133 16.09 -43.53 -31.52
C VAL A 133 16.47 -44.94 -31.09
N ASN A 134 16.04 -45.39 -29.91
CA ASN A 134 16.37 -46.72 -29.40
C ASN A 134 15.75 -47.83 -30.26
N SER A 135 14.56 -47.58 -30.83
CA SER A 135 13.91 -48.50 -31.77
C SER A 135 14.71 -48.70 -33.06
N HIS A 136 15.29 -47.63 -33.63
CA HIS A 136 16.10 -47.72 -34.86
C HIS A 136 17.58 -48.03 -34.60
N GLY A 137 18.10 -47.70 -33.41
CA GLY A 137 19.51 -47.85 -33.05
C GLY A 137 19.90 -49.28 -32.64
N ARG A 138 18.93 -50.19 -32.48
CA ARG A 138 19.14 -51.56 -32.00
C ARG A 138 19.96 -52.44 -32.96
N GLU A 139 19.90 -52.16 -34.26
CA GLU A 139 20.75 -52.82 -35.27
C GLU A 139 22.17 -52.21 -35.33
N SER A 140 22.34 -50.99 -34.83
CA SER A 140 23.57 -50.20 -34.93
C SER A 140 24.35 -50.06 -33.61
N ARG A 141 23.90 -50.68 -32.50
CA ARG A 141 24.43 -50.57 -31.12
C ARG A 141 24.53 -49.12 -30.58
N VAL A 142 23.57 -48.26 -30.88
CA VAL A 142 23.56 -46.87 -30.34
C VAL A 142 22.46 -46.73 -29.29
N THR A 143 22.81 -46.26 -28.09
CA THR A 143 21.89 -46.04 -26.96
C THR A 143 21.92 -44.58 -26.54
N ALA A 144 20.76 -43.98 -26.23
CA ALA A 144 20.66 -42.59 -25.78
C ALA A 144 20.32 -42.53 -24.27
N GLU A 145 21.01 -41.66 -23.53
CA GLU A 145 20.84 -41.44 -22.09
C GLU A 145 20.43 -39.98 -21.82
N TYR A 146 19.74 -39.72 -20.70
CA TYR A 146 19.19 -38.39 -20.38
C TYR A 146 20.25 -37.46 -19.79
N GLY A 147 20.28 -36.20 -20.25
CA GLY A 147 21.23 -35.20 -19.76
C GLY A 147 20.82 -34.52 -18.45
N GLN A 148 21.56 -34.77 -17.37
CA GLN A 148 21.35 -34.15 -16.05
C GLN A 148 21.49 -32.61 -16.03
N GLN A 149 22.19 -32.03 -17.01
CA GLN A 149 22.42 -30.58 -17.12
C GLN A 149 21.12 -29.77 -17.26
N PHE A 150 20.10 -30.35 -17.90
CA PHE A 150 18.81 -29.70 -18.08
C PHE A 150 18.06 -29.52 -16.75
N LEU A 151 18.22 -30.48 -15.84
CA LEU A 151 17.64 -30.42 -14.51
C LEU A 151 18.23 -29.24 -13.72
N GLY A 152 19.56 -29.07 -13.78
CA GLY A 152 20.26 -27.99 -13.08
C GLY A 152 19.79 -26.58 -13.46
N MET A 153 19.54 -26.33 -14.75
CA MET A 153 19.07 -25.01 -15.23
C MET A 153 17.67 -24.67 -14.71
N THR A 154 16.79 -25.66 -14.61
CA THR A 154 15.39 -25.44 -14.16
C THR A 154 15.31 -25.17 -12.66
N TRP A 155 16.18 -25.81 -11.86
CA TRP A 155 16.34 -25.51 -10.43
C TRP A 155 16.93 -24.12 -10.19
N ALA A 156 17.91 -23.71 -11.00
CA ALA A 156 18.47 -22.36 -10.92
C ALA A 156 17.41 -21.27 -11.23
N ALA A 157 16.59 -21.48 -12.27
CA ALA A 157 15.49 -20.57 -12.60
C ALA A 157 14.45 -20.47 -11.48
N THR A 158 14.11 -21.61 -10.84
CA THR A 158 13.20 -21.64 -9.69
C THR A 158 13.77 -20.85 -8.50
N GLY A 159 15.06 -21.04 -8.22
CA GLY A 159 15.75 -20.28 -7.18
C GLY A 159 15.78 -18.78 -7.46
N LEU A 160 16.00 -18.38 -8.71
CA LEU A 160 16.03 -16.96 -9.11
C LEU A 160 14.64 -16.30 -9.02
N LEU A 161 13.58 -17.01 -9.43
CA LEU A 161 12.20 -16.54 -9.28
C LEU A 161 11.83 -16.36 -7.80
N LEU A 162 12.24 -17.29 -6.95
CA LEU A 162 12.02 -17.20 -5.51
C LEU A 162 12.81 -16.04 -4.88
N ALA A 163 14.08 -15.90 -5.24
CA ALA A 163 14.92 -14.80 -4.77
C ALA A 163 14.39 -13.42 -5.22
N GLY A 164 13.94 -13.29 -6.47
CA GLY A 164 13.33 -12.06 -6.99
C GLY A 164 12.02 -11.71 -6.27
N SER A 165 11.17 -12.71 -5.99
CA SER A 165 9.94 -12.50 -5.22
C SER A 165 10.24 -12.05 -3.79
N ILE A 166 11.26 -12.65 -3.15
CA ILE A 166 11.68 -12.24 -1.81
C ILE A 166 12.27 -10.84 -1.84
N ALA A 167 13.12 -10.51 -2.82
CA ALA A 167 13.70 -9.18 -2.94
C ALA A 167 12.62 -8.10 -3.14
N ASN A 168 11.59 -8.37 -3.92
CA ASN A 168 10.44 -7.47 -4.08
C ASN A 168 9.69 -7.28 -2.76
N LEU A 169 9.43 -8.36 -2.02
CA LEU A 169 8.74 -8.33 -0.73
C LEU A 169 9.58 -7.61 0.34
N VAL A 170 10.89 -7.85 0.35
CA VAL A 170 11.86 -7.20 1.22
C VAL A 170 11.95 -5.71 0.89
N PHE A 171 11.97 -5.31 -0.39
CA PHE A 171 11.95 -3.91 -0.78
C PHE A 171 10.69 -3.21 -0.24
N VAL A 172 9.53 -3.86 -0.32
CA VAL A 172 8.27 -3.36 0.25
C VAL A 172 8.30 -3.26 1.78
N LEU A 173 8.93 -4.22 2.48
CA LEU A 173 9.03 -4.22 3.94
C LEU A 173 10.15 -3.31 4.48
N LEU A 174 11.19 -3.07 3.68
CA LEU A 174 12.36 -2.25 4.00
C LEU A 174 12.25 -0.82 3.50
N ASP A 175 11.30 -0.50 2.61
CA ASP A 175 10.83 0.88 2.41
C ASP A 175 10.00 1.35 3.62
N ARG A 176 10.53 1.08 4.82
CA ARG A 176 10.32 1.93 5.99
C ARG A 176 11.13 3.19 5.75
N ARG A 177 10.60 4.11 4.96
CA ARG A 177 10.85 5.52 5.23
C ARG A 177 9.87 5.92 6.33
N PRO A 178 10.27 5.92 7.61
CA PRO A 178 9.63 6.87 8.50
C PRO A 178 9.90 8.24 7.87
N GLU A 179 8.87 8.84 7.29
CA GLU A 179 8.72 10.29 7.44
C GLU A 179 9.04 10.59 8.91
N PRO A 180 9.98 11.50 9.22
CA PRO A 180 10.33 11.82 10.59
C PRO A 180 9.11 12.42 11.30
N GLY A 181 8.28 11.54 11.85
CA GLY A 181 7.21 11.86 12.78
C GLY A 181 7.86 12.43 14.02
N TYR A 182 7.77 13.74 14.14
CA TYR A 182 8.18 14.48 15.32
C TYR A 182 7.27 14.09 16.49
N VAL A 183 7.78 13.24 17.38
CA VAL A 183 7.18 12.98 18.70
C VAL A 183 7.49 14.20 19.56
N GLN A 184 6.50 15.07 19.79
CA GLN A 184 6.59 16.04 20.88
C GLN A 184 6.51 15.28 22.22
N PRO A 185 7.38 15.56 23.19
CA PRO A 185 7.24 15.06 24.55
C PRO A 185 5.91 15.52 25.14
N ILE A 186 5.28 14.65 25.93
CA ILE A 186 4.13 15.02 26.76
C ILE A 186 4.63 16.00 27.83
N GLU A 187 4.46 17.29 27.58
CA GLU A 187 4.61 18.34 28.59
C GLU A 187 3.36 18.29 29.47
N HIS A 188 3.52 17.72 30.66
CA HIS A 188 2.53 17.78 31.73
C HIS A 188 2.55 19.19 32.31
N ASP A 189 1.81 20.13 31.71
CA ASP A 189 1.58 21.44 32.32
C ASP A 189 0.27 21.46 33.09
N GLU A 190 0.48 21.30 34.40
CA GLU A 190 -0.21 21.85 35.55
C GLU A 190 -1.37 22.83 35.26
N HIS A 191 -2.58 22.41 35.65
CA HIS A 191 -3.77 23.26 35.72
C HIS A 191 -3.60 24.30 36.85
N ASP A 192 -3.33 25.56 36.49
CA ASP A 192 -3.63 26.71 37.34
C ASP A 192 -4.93 27.35 36.86
N GLY A 193 -6.01 27.12 37.60
CA GLY A 193 -7.31 27.75 37.40
C GLY A 193 -7.48 28.95 38.32
N PRO A 194 -8.12 30.04 37.87
CA PRO A 194 -8.25 31.25 38.68
C PRO A 194 -9.29 31.09 39.79
N ASP A 195 -8.93 31.66 40.94
CA ASP A 195 -9.70 31.82 42.17
C ASP A 195 -11.01 32.60 41.94
N GLU A 196 -12.16 31.93 42.01
CA GLU A 196 -13.46 32.58 42.20
C GLU A 196 -13.78 32.64 43.70
N THR A 197 -13.52 33.82 44.28
CA THR A 197 -13.88 34.18 45.64
C THR A 197 -15.41 34.24 45.79
N HIS A 198 -15.97 33.29 46.54
CA HIS A 198 -17.35 33.34 47.03
C HIS A 198 -17.50 34.37 48.15
N GLU A 199 -18.23 35.46 47.90
CA GLU A 199 -18.81 36.33 48.93
C GLU A 199 -20.29 36.00 49.13
N PRO A 200 -20.73 35.59 50.34
CA PRO A 200 -22.14 35.65 50.71
C PRO A 200 -22.43 36.83 51.64
N LYS A 201 -23.35 37.67 51.14
CA LYS A 201 -24.35 38.53 51.83
C LYS A 201 -24.27 38.62 53.36
N GLY A 202 -24.12 39.86 53.81
CA GLY A 202 -24.25 40.21 55.22
C GLY A 202 -25.69 40.37 55.74
N MET A 203 -25.71 40.61 57.05
CA MET A 203 -26.73 41.21 57.91
C MET A 203 -27.83 40.28 58.44
N GLU A 204 -27.87 40.06 59.75
CA GLU A 204 -28.78 40.77 60.69
C GLU A 204 -28.56 40.24 62.15
N ASP A 205 -28.43 41.21 63.05
CA ASP A 205 -28.68 41.27 64.52
C ASP A 205 -27.99 40.33 65.54
#